data_AF-A0A1C7NZR7-F1
#
_entry.id   AF-A0A1C7NZR7-F1
#
_cell.length_a   1.000
_cell.length_b   1.000
_cell.length_c   1.000
_cell.angle_alpha   90.00
_cell.angle_beta   90.00
_cell.angle_gamma   90.00
#
_symmetry.space_group_name_H-M   'P 1'
#
loop_
_entity.id
_entity.type
_entity.pdbx_description
1 polymer ?
#
loop_
_entity_poly.entity_id
_entity_poly.type
_entity_poly.pdbx_seq_one_letter_code
_entity_poly.pdbx_strand_id
1 'polypeptide(L)' 'MKKWSNEPMLPRHVELCQRVFDAARAARGISADSDANDPVAALVLTLYRHGVWDEEELLRRVLQALDETS' A
#
# COMPACT_ATOMS: atom_id res chain seq x y z
N MET A 1 -17.03 -14.35 -4.19
CA MET A 1 -16.88 -13.39 -3.07
C MET A 1 -16.13 -14.09 -1.95
N LYS A 2 -14.81 -13.86 -1.82
CA LYS A 2 -13.99 -14.55 -0.82
C LYS A 2 -14.22 -13.87 0.53
N LYS A 3 -15.04 -14.51 1.38
CA LYS A 3 -15.25 -14.18 2.78
C LYS A 3 -13.89 -14.02 3.45
N TRP A 4 -13.57 -12.84 3.97
CA TRP A 4 -12.46 -12.74 4.89
C TRP A 4 -12.90 -13.25 6.24
N SER A 5 -12.38 -14.44 6.55
CA SER A 5 -12.12 -14.85 7.92
C SER A 5 -11.39 -13.71 8.62
N ASN A 6 -11.79 -13.46 9.85
CA ASN A 6 -11.18 -12.57 10.83
C ASN A 6 -9.77 -13.09 11.21
N GLU A 7 -8.87 -13.22 10.22
CA GLU A 7 -7.49 -13.65 10.42
C GLU A 7 -6.64 -12.39 10.60
N PRO A 8 -5.87 -12.29 11.71
CA PRO A 8 -4.98 -11.15 11.92
C PRO A 8 -3.97 -11.07 10.76
N MET A 9 -3.63 -9.85 10.33
CA MET A 9 -2.55 -9.67 9.37
C MET A 9 -1.28 -10.31 9.96
N LEU A 10 -0.83 -11.40 9.33
CA LEU A 10 0.42 -12.04 9.73
C LEU A 10 1.58 -11.05 9.56
N PRO A 11 2.66 -11.16 10.34
CA PRO A 11 3.79 -10.22 10.30
C PRO A 11 4.34 -10.00 8.89
N ARG A 12 4.46 -11.08 8.10
CA ARG A 12 4.87 -11.03 6.69
C ARG A 12 4.03 -10.10 5.80
N HIS A 13 2.74 -9.95 6.10
CA HIS A 13 1.83 -9.11 5.34
C HIS A 13 2.01 -7.64 5.73
N VAL A 14 2.25 -7.36 7.01
CA VAL A 14 2.59 -6.03 7.49
C VAL A 14 3.94 -5.60 6.91
N GLU A 15 4.94 -6.47 6.91
CA GLU A 15 6.26 -6.20 6.33
C GLU A 15 6.17 -5.86 4.83
N LEU A 16 5.40 -6.62 4.05
CA LEU A 16 5.19 -6.34 2.63
C LEU A 16 4.49 -4.99 2.41
N CYS A 17 3.39 -4.73 3.12
CA CYS A 17 2.70 -3.45 3.03
C CYS A 17 3.62 -2.29 3.42
N GLN A 18 4.44 -2.46 4.45
CA GLN A 18 5.35 -1.42 4.92
C GLN A 18 6.49 -1.14 3.92
N ARG A 19 7.06 -2.16 3.26
CA ARG A 19 8.05 -1.98 2.19
C ARG A 19 7.48 -1.22 1.01
N VAL A 20 6.27 -1.59 0.56
CA VAL A 20 5.62 -0.89 -0.55
C VAL A 20 5.27 0.55 -0.19
N PHE A 21 4.80 0.78 1.04
CA PHE A 21 4.54 2.12 1.54
C PHE A 21 5.80 2.99 1.56
N ASP A 22 6.90 2.47 2.08
CA ASP A 22 8.17 3.20 2.13
C ASP A 22 8.69 3.51 0.72
N ALA A 23 8.64 2.53 -0.20
CA ALA A 23 9.02 2.71 -1.59
C ALA A 23 8.13 3.74 -2.32
N ALA A 24 6.82 3.70 -2.11
CA ALA A 24 5.88 4.65 -2.71
C ALA A 24 6.14 6.08 -2.21
N ARG A 25 6.41 6.24 -0.91
CA ARG A 25 6.77 7.52 -0.30
C ARG A 25 8.10 8.05 -0.83
N ALA A 26 9.11 7.20 -0.91
CA ALA A 26 10.42 7.56 -1.44
C ALA A 26 10.32 8.00 -2.91
N ALA A 27 9.57 7.26 -3.73
CA ALA A 27 9.35 7.59 -5.14
C ALA A 27 8.61 8.93 -5.34
N ARG A 28 7.72 9.29 -4.41
CA ARG A 28 6.99 10.57 -4.43
C ARG A 28 7.66 11.70 -3.65
N GLY A 29 8.75 11.43 -2.95
CA GLY A 29 9.38 12.42 -2.06
C GLY A 29 8.49 12.85 -0.88
N ILE A 30 7.58 11.98 -0.43
CA ILE A 30 6.65 12.29 0.67
C ILE A 30 7.36 12.16 2.01
N SER A 31 7.48 13.28 2.72
CA SER A 31 8.05 13.33 4.07
C SER A 31 7.22 12.51 5.06
N ALA A 32 7.85 11.96 6.10
CA ALA A 32 7.17 11.15 7.13
C ALA A 32 6.15 11.92 7.95
N ASP A 33 6.27 13.25 7.95
CA ASP A 33 5.39 14.17 8.66
C ASP A 33 4.26 14.72 7.77
N SER A 34 4.20 14.30 6.49
CA SER A 34 3.22 14.81 5.55
C SER A 34 1.87 14.12 5.70
N ASP A 35 0.78 14.89 5.64
CA ASP A 35 -0.60 14.37 5.53
C ASP A 35 -0.80 13.47 4.31
N ALA A 36 0.09 13.52 3.31
CA ALA A 36 0.06 12.62 2.16
C ALA A 36 0.39 11.16 2.51
N ASN A 37 0.83 10.86 3.75
CA ASN A 37 1.09 9.49 4.21
C ASN A 37 -0.20 8.68 4.43
N ASP A 38 -1.22 9.29 5.01
CA ASP A 38 -2.52 8.64 5.25
C ASP A 38 -3.15 8.05 3.99
N PRO A 39 -3.30 8.80 2.88
CA PRO A 39 -3.88 8.25 1.66
C PRO A 39 -3.01 7.17 1.02
N VAL A 40 -1.67 7.27 1.10
CA VAL A 40 -0.76 6.24 0.57
C VAL A 40 -0.91 4.93 1.36
N ALA A 41 -0.95 4.99 2.68
CA ALA A 41 -1.14 3.81 3.53
C ALA A 41 -2.49 3.14 3.27
N ALA A 42 -3.55 3.95 3.16
CA ALA A 42 -4.89 3.47 2.82
C ALA A 42 -4.94 2.77 1.46
N LEU A 43 -4.23 3.30 0.47
CA LEU A 43 -4.12 2.72 -0.88
C LEU A 43 -3.40 1.36 -0.88
N VAL A 44 -2.25 1.27 -0.21
CA VAL A 44 -1.49 0.02 -0.06
C VAL A 44 -2.37 -1.06 0.55
N LEU A 45 -3.05 -0.74 1.66
CA LEU A 45 -3.95 -1.68 2.32
C LEU A 45 -5.11 -2.07 1.41
N THR A 46 -5.73 -1.12 0.70
CA THR A 46 -6.87 -1.38 -0.20
C THR A 46 -6.50 -2.29 -1.37
N LEU A 47 -5.34 -2.08 -1.99
CA LEU A 47 -4.86 -2.92 -3.09
C LEU A 47 -4.46 -4.31 -2.61
N TYR A 48 -3.78 -4.39 -1.46
CA TYR A 48 -3.46 -5.66 -0.82
C TYR A 48 -4.72 -6.47 -0.51
N ARG A 49 -5.75 -5.77 -0.04
CA ARG A 49 -7.12 -6.23 0.19
C ARG A 49 -7.86 -6.64 -1.10
N HIS A 50 -7.49 -6.12 -2.26
CA HIS A 50 -8.05 -6.58 -3.53
C HIS A 50 -7.37 -7.86 -4.06
N GLY A 51 -6.38 -8.39 -3.34
CA GLY A 51 -5.66 -9.62 -3.70
C GLY A 51 -4.33 -9.35 -4.41
N VAL A 52 -3.82 -8.12 -4.36
CA VAL A 52 -2.49 -7.78 -4.89
C VAL A 52 -1.46 -8.04 -3.82
N TRP A 53 -0.86 -9.23 -3.84
CA TRP A 53 0.13 -9.65 -2.84
C TRP A 53 1.57 -9.61 -3.36
N ASP A 54 1.75 -9.31 -4.64
CA ASP A 54 3.06 -9.14 -5.24
C ASP A 54 3.57 -7.71 -4.96
N GLU A 55 4.79 -7.60 -4.43
CA GLU A 55 5.36 -6.34 -3.95
C GLU A 55 5.51 -5.31 -5.09
N GLU A 56 6.05 -5.74 -6.23
CA GLU A 56 6.29 -4.87 -7.39
C GLU A 56 4.97 -4.43 -8.03
N GLU A 57 4.00 -5.34 -8.17
CA GLU A 57 2.69 -5.01 -8.72
C GLU A 57 1.89 -4.10 -7.77
N LEU A 58 1.98 -4.34 -6.46
CA LEU A 58 1.34 -3.49 -5.46
C LEU A 58 1.92 -2.07 -5.52
N LEU A 59 3.25 -1.93 -5.58
CA LEU A 59 3.92 -0.64 -5.71
C LEU A 59 3.52 0.07 -7.00
N ARG A 60 3.54 -0.63 -8.14
CA ARG A 60 3.16 -0.05 -9.45
C ARG A 60 1.75 0.52 -9.41
N ARG A 61 0.79 -0.21 -8.83
CA ARG A 61 -0.61 0.24 -8.73
C ARG A 61 -0.79 1.38 -7.74
N VAL A 62 -0.07 1.36 -6.61
CA VAL A 62 -0.08 2.49 -5.66
C VAL A 62 0.42 3.75 -6.36
N LEU A 63 1.56 3.68 -7.05
CA LEU A 63 2.12 4.83 -7.76
C LEU A 63 1.20 5.34 -8.87
N GLN A 64 0.61 4.44 -9.66
CA GLN A 64 -0.35 4.80 -10.70
C GLN A 64 -1.58 5.52 -10.14
N ALA A 65 -2.18 4.99 -9.07
CA ALA A 65 -3.36 5.60 -8.47
C ALA A 65 -3.06 6.95 -7.78
N LEU A 66 -1.86 7.10 -7.23
CA LEU A 66 -1.39 8.40 -6.73
C LEU A 66 -1.18 9.40 -7.88
N ASP A 67 -0.91 8.96 -9.10
CA ASP A 67 -0.65 9.82 -10.29
C ASP A 67 -1.95 10.36 -10.85
N GLU A 68 -2.99 9.53 -10.90
CA GLU A 68 -4.33 9.94 -11.33
C GLU A 68 -5.00 10.96 -10.39
N THR A 69 -4.51 11.08 -9.16
CA THR A 69 -5.04 12.03 -8.15
C THR A 69 -4.30 13.37 -8.14
N SER A 70 -3.23 13.51 -8.93
CA SER A 70 -2.32 14.67 -8.90
C SER A 70 -2.61 15.75 -9.93
#